data_AF-A0A934ANY5-F1
#
_entry.id   AF-A0A934ANY5-F1
#
_cell.length_a   1.000
_cell.length_b   1.000
_cell.length_c   1.000
_cell.angle_alpha   90.00
_cell.angle_beta   90.00
_cell.angle_gamma   90.00
#
_symmetry.space_group_name_H-M   'P 1'
#
loop_
_entity.id
_entity.type
_entity.pdbx_description
1 polymer ?
#
loop_
_entity_poly.entity_id
_entity_poly.type
_entity_poly.pdbx_seq_one_letter_code
_entity_poly.pdbx_strand_id
1 'polypeptide(L)' 'MAETLVVVSKVKAMVKAAGLRTGGDYVDALTKKITEIVQASITKVNTEGGKKTLGAEDI' A
#
# COMPACT_ATOMS: atom_id res chain seq x y z
N MET A 1 -10.56 -1.18 -13.86
CA MET A 1 -10.56 -2.13 -12.73
C MET A 1 -9.35 -1.76 -11.90
N ALA A 2 -9.50 -1.10 -10.77
CA ALA A 2 -8.35 -0.69 -9.95
C ALA A 2 -7.76 -1.95 -9.31
N GLU A 3 -6.52 -2.27 -9.61
CA GLU A 3 -5.83 -3.42 -9.01
C GLU A 3 -5.67 -3.20 -7.51
N THR A 4 -6.31 -4.04 -6.72
CA THR A 4 -6.21 -3.97 -5.26
C THR A 4 -4.89 -4.57 -4.81
N LEU A 5 -3.95 -3.72 -4.40
CA LEU A 5 -2.62 -4.13 -3.91
C LEU A 5 -2.65 -4.75 -2.50
N VAL A 6 -3.81 -4.70 -1.83
CA VAL A 6 -4.01 -5.23 -0.48
C VAL A 6 -5.01 -6.39 -0.49
N VAL A 7 -4.74 -7.40 0.34
CA VAL A 7 -5.69 -8.50 0.55
C VAL A 7 -6.86 -7.99 1.39
N VAL A 8 -7.96 -7.67 0.72
CA VAL A 8 -9.17 -7.08 1.31
C VAL A 8 -9.67 -7.86 2.53
N SER A 9 -9.65 -9.19 2.47
CA SER A 9 -10.12 -10.04 3.59
C SER A 9 -9.27 -9.86 4.85
N LYS A 10 -7.94 -9.73 4.72
CA LYS A 10 -7.04 -9.49 5.84
C LYS A 10 -7.26 -8.10 6.44
N VAL A 11 -7.42 -7.08 5.60
CA VAL A 11 -7.70 -5.71 6.05
C VAL A 11 -9.01 -5.66 6.83
N LYS A 12 -10.09 -6.24 6.27
CA LYS A 12 -11.39 -6.31 6.94
C LYS A 12 -11.34 -7.08 8.25
N ALA A 13 -10.57 -8.17 8.32
CA ALA A 13 -10.37 -8.94 9.54
C ALA A 13 -9.67 -8.11 10.63
N MET A 14 -8.60 -7.37 10.30
CA MET A 14 -7.91 -6.49 11.25
C MET A 14 -8.82 -5.37 11.76
N VAL A 15 -9.56 -4.69 10.87
CA VAL A 15 -10.49 -3.63 11.27
C VAL A 15 -11.61 -4.16 12.16
N LYS A 16 -12.16 -5.34 11.84
CA LYS A 16 -13.18 -6.00 12.65
C LYS A 16 -12.65 -6.46 14.02
N ALA A 17 -11.41 -6.95 14.08
CA ALA A 17 -10.77 -7.34 15.33
C ALA A 17 -10.57 -6.13 16.27
N ALA A 18 -10.38 -4.93 15.71
CA ALA A 18 -10.36 -3.68 16.45
C ALA A 18 -11.76 -3.15 16.85
N GLY A 19 -12.84 -3.90 16.59
CA GLY A 19 -14.22 -3.50 16.88
C GLY A 19 -14.83 -2.50 15.89
N LEU A 20 -14.15 -2.24 14.77
CA LEU A 20 -14.55 -1.25 13.77
C LEU A 20 -15.13 -1.93 12.51
N ARG A 21 -15.65 -1.12 11.59
CA ARG A 21 -16.18 -1.56 10.28
C ARG A 21 -15.47 -0.77 9.17
N THR A 22 -15.19 -1.43 8.05
CA THR A 22 -14.67 -0.78 6.84
C THR A 22 -15.80 -0.23 5.99
N GLY A 23 -15.71 1.05 5.60
CA GLY A 23 -16.52 1.63 4.52
C GLY A 23 -16.18 1.02 3.16
N GLY A 24 -17.07 1.19 2.18
CA GLY A 24 -16.86 0.66 0.82
C GLY A 24 -15.65 1.27 0.12
N ASP A 25 -15.43 2.55 0.36
CA ASP A 25 -14.35 3.40 -0.13
C ASP A 25 -13.00 3.22 0.60
N TYR A 26 -13.02 2.65 1.81
CA TYR A 26 -11.82 2.50 2.64
C TYR A 26 -10.73 1.67 1.94
N VAL A 27 -11.13 0.57 1.29
CA VAL A 27 -10.19 -0.34 0.62
C VAL A 27 -9.57 0.31 -0.62
N ASP A 28 -10.36 1.10 -1.34
CA ASP A 28 -9.90 1.85 -2.51
C ASP A 28 -8.91 2.94 -2.11
N ALA A 29 -9.23 3.70 -1.05
CA ALA A 29 -8.35 4.72 -0.50
C ALA A 29 -7.03 4.13 0.04
N LEU A 30 -7.11 2.98 0.73
CA LEU A 30 -5.93 2.27 1.21
C LEU A 30 -5.05 1.79 0.04
N THR A 31 -5.67 1.21 -0.98
CA THR A 31 -4.97 0.76 -2.19
C THR A 31 -4.22 1.92 -2.84
N LYS A 32 -4.88 3.07 -3.01
CA LYS A 32 -4.28 4.27 -3.57
C LYS A 32 -3.06 4.73 -2.78
N LYS A 33 -3.15 4.76 -1.45
CA LYS A 33 -1.99 5.10 -0.59
C LYS A 33 -0.83 4.14 -0.76
N ILE A 34 -1.08 2.84 -0.85
CA ILE A 34 0.00 1.87 -1.08
C ILE A 34 0.64 2.09 -2.45
N THR A 35 -0.15 2.37 -3.49
CA THR A 35 0.38 2.71 -4.82
C THR A 35 1.29 3.94 -4.76
N GLU A 36 0.86 5.00 -4.07
CA GLU A 36 1.65 6.23 -3.90
C GLU A 36 2.97 5.96 -3.17
N ILE A 37 2.95 5.15 -2.11
CA ILE A 37 4.15 4.73 -1.37
C ILE A 37 5.11 3.98 -2.32
N VAL A 38 4.63 2.96 -3.02
CA VAL A 38 5.47 2.17 -3.94
C VAL A 38 6.07 3.04 -5.04
N GLN A 39 5.29 3.98 -5.60
CA GLN A 39 5.80 4.92 -6.60
C GLN A 39 6.88 5.84 -6.03
N ALA A 40 6.68 6.37 -4.82
CA ALA A 40 7.67 7.19 -4.15
C ALA A 40 8.98 6.42 -3.90
N SER A 41 8.89 5.16 -3.45
CA SER A 41 10.05 4.28 -3.27
C SER A 41 10.80 4.03 -4.57
N ILE A 42 10.09 3.77 -5.67
CA ILE A 42 10.69 3.62 -7.01
C ILE A 42 11.41 4.91 -7.43
N THR A 43 10.78 6.06 -7.27
CA THR A 43 11.37 7.35 -7.62
C THR A 43 12.61 7.64 -6.79
N LYS A 44 12.57 7.36 -5.48
CA LYS A 44 13.70 7.53 -4.56
C LYS A 44 14.91 6.70 -5.03
N VAL A 45 14.72 5.39 -5.23
CA VAL A 45 15.81 4.48 -5.63
C VAL A 45 16.37 4.84 -7.01
N ASN A 46 15.51 5.24 -7.96
CA ASN A 46 15.95 5.71 -9.27
C ASN A 46 16.77 7.00 -9.19
N THR A 47 16.47 7.88 -8.21
CA THR A 47 17.16 9.16 -8.02
C THR A 47 18.49 8.98 -7.29
N GLU A 48 18.54 8.13 -6.27
CA GLU A 48 19.77 7.88 -5.49
C GLU A 48 20.81 7.07 -6.29
N GLY A 49 20.38 6.37 -7.34
CA GLY A 49 21.25 5.73 -8.32
C GLY A 49 21.91 4.45 -7.80
N GLY A 50 21.89 3.40 -8.63
CA GLY A 50 22.77 2.23 -8.44
C GLY A 50 22.14 0.98 -7.83
N LYS A 51 20.84 0.98 -7.49
CA LYS A 51 20.15 -0.22 -6.99
C LYS A 51 18.94 -0.55 -7.87
N LYS A 52 18.75 -1.85 -8.17
CA LYS A 52 17.56 -2.38 -8.84
C LYS A 52 16.60 -3.10 -7.88
N THR A 53 16.93 -3.09 -6.60
CA THR A 53 16.20 -3.78 -5.53
C THR A 53 15.80 -2.75 -4.50
N LEU A 54 14.50 -2.67 -4.19
CA LEU A 54 13.98 -1.81 -3.14
C LEU A 54 14.11 -2.52 -1.79
N GLY A 55 14.70 -1.84 -0.82
CA GLY A 55 14.85 -2.29 0.57
C GLY A 55 13.77 -1.72 1.49
N ALA A 56 13.83 -2.08 2.77
CA ALA A 56 12.92 -1.53 3.78
C ALA A 56 13.17 -0.03 4.01
N GLU A 57 14.39 0.43 3.77
CA GLU A 57 14.81 1.82 3.81
C GLU A 57 14.22 2.72 2.71
N ASP A 58 13.60 2.11 1.69
CA ASP A 58 13.06 2.82 0.53
C ASP A 58 11.54 3.05 0.61
N ILE A 59 10.85 2.44 1.57
CA ILE A 59 9.40 2.60 1.82
C ILE A 59 9.07 4.00 2.34
#